data_AF-A0A2G4IAW9-F1
#
_entry.id   AF-A0A2G4IAW9-F1
#
_cell.length_a   1.000
_cell.length_b   1.000
_cell.length_c   1.000
_cell.angle_alpha   90.00
_cell.angle_beta   90.00
_cell.angle_gamma   90.00
#
_symmetry.space_group_name_H-M   'P 1'
#
loop_
_entity.id
_entity.type
_entity.pdbx_description
1 polymer ?
#
loop_
_entity_poly.entity_id
_entity_poly.type
_entity_poly.pdbx_seq_one_letter_code
_entity_poly.pdbx_strand_id
1 'polypeptide(L)'
;MQQKPDNILKHVTIVAIIAVVGYFSLYALDNHLRARKGPWEVTFAVETNGTPYLLVNQPALGVRDVKVRFTGEQSPLTNAPVTVRFTGPNTKPAFGELRFQDATYLPGTVTLLAFNHEVELIQRGLALDRQEHAWRTGMTMELSPTNQAPPLRVKARKRNY
;
A
#
# COMPACT_ATOMS: atom_id res chain seq x y z
N MET A 1 67.16 6.46 -5.15
CA MET A 1 65.87 6.27 -4.45
C MET A 1 65.18 5.06 -5.05
N GLN A 2 65.12 3.93 -4.34
CA GLN A 2 64.37 2.74 -4.78
C GLN A 2 62.89 2.98 -4.49
N GLN A 3 62.05 3.07 -5.54
CA GLN A 3 60.61 3.01 -5.37
C GLN A 3 60.21 1.58 -5.00
N LYS A 4 59.60 1.44 -3.82
CA LYS A 4 58.98 0.19 -3.38
C LYS A 4 57.83 -0.13 -4.35
N PRO A 5 57.71 -1.37 -4.86
CA PRO A 5 56.62 -1.68 -5.77
C PRO A 5 55.28 -1.49 -5.04
N ASP A 6 54.45 -0.60 -5.57
CA ASP A 6 53.11 -0.34 -5.04
C ASP A 6 52.30 -1.64 -5.11
N ASN A 7 51.78 -2.07 -3.97
CA ASN A 7 50.96 -3.28 -3.88
C ASN A 7 49.51 -2.95 -4.29
N ILE A 8 49.34 -2.60 -5.57
CA ILE A 8 48.07 -2.21 -6.18
C ILE A 8 46.99 -3.27 -5.96
N LEU A 9 47.35 -4.56 -5.98
CA LEU A 9 46.42 -5.66 -5.73
C LEU A 9 45.83 -5.58 -4.32
N LYS A 10 46.65 -5.30 -3.29
CA LYS A 10 46.16 -5.09 -1.92
C LYS A 10 45.15 -3.93 -1.86
N HIS A 11 45.41 -2.83 -2.54
CA HIS A 11 44.50 -1.67 -2.55
C HIS A 11 43.18 -2.01 -3.26
N VAL A 12 43.23 -2.66 -4.41
CA VAL A 12 42.04 -3.11 -5.15
C VAL A 12 41.21 -4.08 -4.30
N THR A 13 41.85 -5.06 -3.64
CA THR A 13 41.16 -6.02 -2.78
C THR A 13 40.50 -5.34 -1.58
N ILE A 14 41.18 -4.38 -0.94
CA ILE A 14 40.61 -3.63 0.18
C ILE A 14 39.38 -2.83 -0.28
N VAL A 15 39.48 -2.10 -1.39
CA VAL A 15 38.36 -1.32 -1.94
C VAL A 15 37.20 -2.24 -2.34
N ALA A 16 37.47 -3.39 -2.94
CA ALA A 16 36.45 -4.38 -3.29
C ALA A 16 35.72 -4.91 -2.05
N ILE A 17 36.45 -5.23 -0.98
CA ILE A 17 35.85 -5.69 0.29
C ILE A 17 34.98 -4.58 0.89
N ILE A 18 35.48 -3.33 0.93
CA ILE A 18 34.71 -2.19 1.45
C ILE A 18 33.43 -1.98 0.63
N ALA A 19 33.51 -2.06 -0.70
CA ALA A 19 32.36 -1.91 -1.58
C ALA A 19 31.31 -2.99 -1.33
N VAL A 20 31.73 -4.25 -1.18
CA VAL A 20 30.84 -5.39 -0.90
C VAL A 20 30.16 -5.23 0.47
N VAL A 21 30.95 -4.97 1.53
CA VAL A 21 30.42 -4.79 2.89
C VAL A 21 29.48 -3.59 2.96
N GLY A 22 29.86 -2.47 2.34
CA GLY A 22 29.03 -1.27 2.26
C GLY A 22 27.71 -1.54 1.54
N TYR A 23 27.75 -2.20 0.39
CA TYR A 23 26.56 -2.57 -0.37
C TYR A 23 25.59 -3.40 0.46
N PHE A 24 26.05 -4.50 1.06
CA PHE A 24 25.17 -5.38 1.85
C PHE A 24 24.61 -4.68 3.09
N SER A 25 25.41 -3.85 3.76
CA SER A 25 24.97 -3.11 4.95
C SER A 25 23.89 -2.09 4.61
N LEU A 26 24.09 -1.32 3.54
CA LEU A 26 23.10 -0.33 3.07
C LEU A 26 21.84 -1.00 2.56
N TYR A 27 21.97 -2.10 1.80
CA TYR A 27 20.83 -2.87 1.33
C TYR A 27 20.01 -3.46 2.48
N ALA A 28 20.68 -4.02 3.49
CA ALA A 28 20.01 -4.56 4.67
C ALA A 28 19.27 -3.47 5.46
N LEU A 29 19.91 -2.30 5.62
CA LEU A 29 19.30 -1.14 6.28
C LEU A 29 18.06 -0.65 5.51
N ASP A 30 18.17 -0.48 4.20
CA ASP A 30 17.06 -0.04 3.35
C ASP A 30 15.88 -1.02 3.42
N ASN A 31 16.15 -2.32 3.27
CA ASN A 31 15.11 -3.35 3.36
C ASN A 31 14.46 -3.39 4.75
N HIS A 32 15.23 -3.17 5.82
CA HIS A 32 14.69 -3.06 7.17
C HIS A 32 13.79 -1.82 7.30
N LEU A 33 14.25 -0.65 6.87
CA LEU A 33 13.48 0.59 6.91
C LEU A 33 12.18 0.47 6.10
N ARG A 34 12.23 -0.19 4.94
CA ARG A 34 11.08 -0.49 4.08
C ARG A 34 10.03 -1.33 4.80
N ALA A 35 10.45 -2.38 5.51
CA ALA A 35 9.52 -3.37 6.07
C ALA A 35 9.06 -3.07 7.50
N ARG A 36 9.81 -2.27 8.29
CA ARG A 36 9.63 -2.18 9.76
C ARG A 36 8.24 -1.82 10.27
N LYS A 37 7.45 -1.03 9.52
CA LYS A 37 6.08 -0.64 9.94
C LYS A 37 5.00 -1.63 9.48
N GLY A 38 5.34 -2.57 8.61
CA GLY A 38 4.37 -3.49 8.02
C GLY A 38 3.39 -2.85 7.03
N PRO A 39 2.73 -3.67 6.20
CA PRO A 39 1.83 -3.22 5.13
C PRO A 39 0.46 -2.78 5.67
N TRP A 40 -0.36 -2.23 4.77
CA TRP A 40 -1.81 -2.24 4.95
C TRP A 40 -2.33 -3.68 4.83
N GLU A 41 -3.16 -4.09 5.78
CA GLU A 41 -3.87 -5.37 5.78
C GLU A 41 -5.35 -5.08 5.57
N VAL A 42 -5.90 -5.50 4.44
CA VAL A 42 -7.30 -5.27 4.09
C VAL A 42 -8.01 -6.60 3.95
N THR A 43 -9.00 -6.84 4.79
CA THR A 43 -9.87 -8.00 4.69
C THR A 43 -11.11 -7.64 3.89
N PHE A 44 -11.33 -8.35 2.81
CA PHE A 44 -12.49 -8.24 1.94
C PHE A 44 -13.48 -9.31 2.38
N ALA A 45 -14.65 -8.88 2.84
CA ALA A 45 -15.61 -9.77 3.46
C ALA A 45 -17.05 -9.35 3.15
N VAL A 46 -17.99 -10.19 3.56
CA VAL A 46 -19.42 -10.01 3.33
C VAL A 46 -20.15 -10.18 4.65
N GLU A 47 -21.10 -9.31 4.93
CA GLU A 47 -21.98 -9.47 6.09
C GLU A 47 -23.05 -10.56 5.85
N THR A 48 -23.74 -10.96 6.91
CA THR A 48 -24.84 -11.93 6.84
C THR A 48 -25.98 -11.51 5.91
N ASN A 49 -26.15 -10.21 5.70
CA ASN A 49 -27.13 -9.63 4.78
C ASN A 49 -26.63 -9.51 3.33
N GLY A 50 -25.42 -9.99 3.02
CA GLY A 50 -24.83 -9.90 1.68
C GLY A 50 -24.05 -8.61 1.39
N THR A 51 -24.01 -7.66 2.32
CA THR A 51 -23.32 -6.36 2.13
C THR A 51 -21.80 -6.58 2.12
N PRO A 52 -21.08 -6.20 1.04
CA PRO A 52 -19.63 -6.27 1.03
C PRO A 52 -19.01 -5.18 1.93
N TYR A 53 -17.90 -5.51 2.58
CA TYR A 53 -17.14 -4.56 3.38
C TYR A 53 -15.64 -4.82 3.32
N LEU A 54 -14.87 -3.77 3.60
CA LEU A 54 -13.43 -3.82 3.86
C LEU A 54 -13.20 -3.67 5.36
N LEU A 55 -12.33 -4.50 5.92
CA LEU A 55 -11.77 -4.32 7.25
C LEU A 55 -10.29 -3.96 7.11
N VAL A 56 -9.93 -2.75 7.52
CA VAL A 56 -8.58 -2.21 7.39
C VAL A 56 -7.86 -2.29 8.73
N ASN A 57 -6.67 -2.88 8.70
CA ASN A 57 -5.76 -2.99 9.82
C ASN A 57 -4.36 -2.50 9.42
N GLN A 58 -3.71 -1.77 10.34
CA GLN A 58 -2.32 -1.38 10.26
C GLN A 58 -1.77 -1.28 11.70
N PRO A 59 -1.10 -2.33 12.20
CA PRO A 59 -0.71 -2.41 13.61
C PRO A 59 0.28 -1.32 14.07
N ALA A 60 1.25 -0.93 13.23
CA ALA A 60 2.29 0.05 13.60
C ALA A 60 1.78 1.49 13.70
N LEU A 61 0.65 1.81 13.08
CA LEU A 61 -0.06 3.08 13.15
C LEU A 61 -1.20 3.04 14.19
N GLY A 62 -1.44 1.89 14.84
CA GLY A 62 -2.56 1.71 15.75
C GLY A 62 -3.94 1.65 15.07
N VAL A 63 -3.98 1.47 13.75
CA VAL A 63 -5.23 1.33 13.00
C VAL A 63 -5.73 -0.10 13.16
N ARG A 64 -6.90 -0.25 13.79
CA ARG A 64 -7.51 -1.55 14.05
C ARG A 64 -9.01 -1.52 13.80
N ASP A 65 -9.50 -2.58 13.18
CA ASP A 65 -10.92 -2.87 12.98
C ASP A 65 -11.69 -1.74 12.29
N VAL A 66 -11.04 -0.99 11.39
CA VAL A 66 -11.71 0.07 10.64
C VAL A 66 -12.50 -0.55 9.50
N LYS A 67 -13.82 -0.37 9.52
CA LYS A 67 -14.75 -1.00 8.59
C LYS A 67 -15.27 0.00 7.57
N VAL A 68 -15.20 -0.35 6.28
CA VAL A 68 -15.85 0.39 5.20
C VAL A 68 -16.90 -0.52 4.57
N ARG A 69 -18.18 -0.21 4.75
CA ARG A 69 -19.33 -0.99 4.25
C ARG A 69 -19.83 -0.36 2.95
N PHE A 70 -20.12 -1.18 1.95
CA PHE A 70 -20.72 -0.72 0.69
C PHE A 70 -22.19 -1.14 0.65
N THR A 71 -23.03 -0.33 1.29
CA THR A 71 -24.47 -0.58 1.39
C THR A 71 -25.15 -0.48 0.03
N GLY A 72 -26.05 -1.41 -0.27
CA GLY A 72 -26.74 -1.47 -1.57
C GLY A 72 -25.93 -2.12 -2.70
N GLU A 73 -24.67 -2.50 -2.43
CA GLU A 73 -23.83 -3.23 -3.37
C GLU A 73 -23.90 -4.74 -3.14
N GLN A 74 -23.59 -5.51 -4.18
CA GLN A 74 -23.51 -6.96 -4.10
C GLN A 74 -22.06 -7.42 -4.13
N SER A 75 -21.68 -8.29 -3.20
CA SER A 75 -20.32 -8.82 -3.16
C SER A 75 -20.03 -9.70 -4.40
N PRO A 76 -18.94 -9.45 -5.12
CA PRO A 76 -18.48 -10.35 -6.18
C PRO A 76 -17.69 -11.56 -5.64
N LEU A 77 -17.47 -11.64 -4.32
CA LEU A 77 -16.69 -12.71 -3.71
C LEU A 77 -17.53 -13.98 -3.52
N THR A 78 -16.98 -15.11 -3.96
CA THR A 78 -17.52 -16.44 -3.67
C THR A 78 -16.89 -17.09 -2.43
N ASN A 79 -15.67 -16.69 -2.05
CA ASN A 79 -14.87 -17.30 -0.98
C ASN A 79 -14.44 -16.28 0.09
N ALA A 80 -15.38 -15.53 0.67
CA ALA A 80 -15.11 -14.58 1.75
C ALA A 80 -14.96 -15.28 3.12
N PRO A 81 -14.16 -14.74 4.06
CA PRO A 81 -13.34 -13.53 3.96
C PRO A 81 -11.96 -13.78 3.30
N VAL A 82 -11.45 -12.80 2.55
CA VAL A 82 -10.11 -12.83 1.95
C VAL A 82 -9.28 -11.68 2.50
N THR A 83 -8.14 -11.97 3.11
CA THR A 83 -7.20 -10.93 3.58
C THR A 83 -6.10 -10.71 2.57
N VAL A 84 -5.91 -9.46 2.14
CA VAL A 84 -4.84 -9.05 1.24
C VAL A 84 -3.87 -8.14 1.99
N ARG A 85 -2.58 -8.45 1.89
CA ARG A 85 -1.48 -7.65 2.48
C ARG A 85 -0.78 -6.89 1.35
N PHE A 86 -0.81 -5.57 1.38
CA PHE A 86 -0.20 -4.73 0.34
C PHE A 86 1.31 -4.54 0.60
N THR A 87 2.10 -5.59 0.33
CA THR A 87 3.56 -5.60 0.59
C THR A 87 4.43 -5.35 -0.64
N GLY A 88 3.91 -5.65 -1.83
CA GLY A 88 4.66 -5.61 -3.09
C GLY A 88 3.86 -4.98 -4.23
N PRO A 89 4.52 -4.65 -5.34
CA PRO A 89 3.86 -4.02 -6.49
C PRO A 89 2.78 -4.94 -7.07
N ASN A 90 1.73 -4.34 -7.65
CA ASN A 90 0.62 -5.04 -8.32
C ASN A 90 -0.11 -6.06 -7.44
N THR A 91 -0.18 -5.83 -6.12
CA THR A 91 -0.97 -6.66 -5.22
C THR A 91 -2.45 -6.51 -5.57
N LYS A 92 -3.11 -7.59 -6.01
CA LYS A 92 -4.51 -7.53 -6.44
C LYS A 92 -5.45 -7.55 -5.23
N PRO A 93 -6.39 -6.60 -5.12
CA PRO A 93 -7.45 -6.69 -4.12
C PRO A 93 -8.39 -7.85 -4.45
N ALA A 94 -9.10 -8.38 -3.46
CA ALA A 94 -10.03 -9.49 -3.69
C ALA A 94 -11.28 -9.06 -4.46
N PHE A 95 -11.70 -7.80 -4.31
CA PHE A 95 -12.66 -7.13 -5.19
C PHE A 95 -12.26 -5.67 -5.42
N GLY A 96 -12.83 -5.07 -6.47
CA GLY A 96 -12.47 -3.73 -6.91
C GLY A 96 -11.16 -3.70 -7.71
N GLU A 97 -10.65 -2.50 -7.92
CA GLU A 97 -9.45 -2.23 -8.71
C GLU A 97 -8.39 -1.54 -7.85
N LEU A 98 -7.13 -1.97 -7.95
CA LEU A 98 -6.01 -1.21 -7.39
C LEU A 98 -5.71 -0.01 -8.29
N ARG A 99 -5.98 1.21 -7.82
CA ARG A 99 -5.69 2.44 -8.57
C ARG A 99 -4.28 2.94 -8.35
N PHE A 100 -3.79 2.83 -7.12
CA PHE A 100 -2.46 3.28 -6.78
C PHE A 100 -1.92 2.49 -5.59
N GLN A 101 -0.61 2.24 -5.60
CA GLN A 101 0.11 1.66 -4.47
C GLN A 101 1.52 2.25 -4.43
N ASP A 102 1.88 2.82 -3.28
CA ASP A 102 3.28 3.05 -2.92
C ASP A 102 3.73 1.96 -1.96
N ALA A 103 4.67 1.12 -2.40
CA ALA A 103 5.27 0.05 -1.61
C ALA A 103 6.77 0.29 -1.34
N THR A 104 7.24 1.54 -1.49
CA THR A 104 8.65 1.93 -1.30
C THR A 104 9.04 1.79 0.16
N TYR A 105 8.26 2.39 1.06
CA TYR A 105 8.36 2.21 2.51
C TYR A 105 6.97 1.94 3.08
N LEU A 106 6.81 0.80 3.76
CA LEU A 106 5.52 0.39 4.29
C LEU A 106 5.11 1.28 5.49
N PRO A 107 3.80 1.49 5.72
CA PRO A 107 2.68 0.95 4.93
C PRO A 107 2.42 1.65 3.59
N GLY A 108 3.09 2.79 3.33
CA GLY A 108 2.86 3.59 2.12
C GLY A 108 1.42 4.05 1.96
N THR A 109 1.00 4.20 0.69
CA THR A 109 -0.37 4.56 0.30
C THR A 109 -0.97 3.45 -0.53
N VAL A 110 -2.25 3.13 -0.30
CA VAL A 110 -3.03 2.19 -1.12
C VAL A 110 -4.34 2.85 -1.50
N THR A 111 -4.62 2.96 -2.79
CA THR A 111 -5.89 3.51 -3.30
C THR A 111 -6.62 2.42 -4.07
N LEU A 112 -7.82 2.10 -3.61
CA LEU A 112 -8.71 1.12 -4.21
C LEU A 112 -9.89 1.85 -4.84
N LEU A 113 -10.36 1.37 -6.00
CA LEU A 113 -11.67 1.71 -6.53
C LEU A 113 -12.58 0.49 -6.33
N ALA A 114 -13.49 0.58 -5.38
CA ALA A 114 -14.45 -0.48 -5.09
C ALA A 114 -15.87 0.07 -5.24
N PHE A 115 -16.68 -0.54 -6.10
CA PHE A 115 -18.07 -0.10 -6.34
C PHE A 115 -18.20 1.39 -6.69
N ASN A 116 -17.28 1.87 -7.54
CA ASN A 116 -17.15 3.28 -7.93
C ASN A 116 -16.83 4.27 -6.77
N HIS A 117 -16.49 3.76 -5.59
CA HIS A 117 -15.94 4.55 -4.49
C HIS A 117 -14.42 4.45 -4.44
N GLU A 118 -13.77 5.58 -4.25
CA GLU A 118 -12.33 5.65 -4.03
C GLU A 118 -12.04 5.50 -2.53
N VAL A 119 -11.30 4.46 -2.17
CA VAL A 119 -10.87 4.17 -0.80
C VAL A 119 -9.35 4.28 -0.76
N GLU A 120 -8.85 5.35 -0.17
CA GLU A 120 -7.43 5.66 -0.04
C GLU A 120 -6.97 5.50 1.41
N LEU A 121 -6.00 4.61 1.61
CA LEU A 121 -5.37 4.30 2.89
C LEU A 121 -4.04 5.04 2.97
N ILE A 122 -3.95 6.05 3.84
CA ILE A 122 -2.74 6.84 4.05
C ILE A 122 -2.38 6.87 5.54
N GLN A 123 -1.12 7.19 5.86
CA GLN A 123 -0.67 7.15 7.25
C GLN A 123 -1.46 8.08 8.18
N ARG A 124 -1.92 9.24 7.67
CA ARG A 124 -2.64 10.25 8.45
C ARG A 124 -4.14 9.97 8.61
N GLY A 125 -4.75 9.20 7.71
CA GLY A 125 -6.19 8.97 7.72
C GLY A 125 -6.68 8.01 6.64
N LEU A 126 -7.99 7.84 6.63
CA LEU A 126 -8.74 7.15 5.58
C LEU A 126 -9.40 8.21 4.70
N ALA A 127 -9.02 8.28 3.43
CA ALA A 127 -9.72 9.13 2.47
C ALA A 127 -10.75 8.28 1.72
N LEU A 128 -12.02 8.69 1.79
CA LEU A 128 -13.13 8.08 1.08
C LEU A 128 -13.69 9.12 0.11
N ASP A 129 -13.70 8.82 -1.18
CA ASP A 129 -14.24 9.71 -2.21
C ASP A 129 -13.66 11.14 -2.18
N ARG A 130 -12.36 11.23 -1.82
CA ARG A 130 -11.57 12.46 -1.63
C ARG A 130 -11.92 13.25 -0.37
N GLN A 131 -12.71 12.69 0.53
CA GLN A 131 -12.94 13.23 1.87
C GLN A 131 -12.08 12.49 2.88
N GLU A 132 -11.24 13.23 3.60
CA GLU A 132 -10.31 12.65 4.56
C GLU A 132 -10.96 12.50 5.94
N HIS A 133 -10.79 11.32 6.52
CA HIS A 133 -11.24 10.97 7.86
C HIS A 133 -10.03 10.55 8.71
N ALA A 134 -9.87 11.17 9.87
CA ALA A 134 -8.83 10.77 10.80
C ALA A 134 -9.05 9.33 11.28
N TRP A 135 -7.96 8.57 11.45
CA TRP A 135 -8.04 7.20 11.94
C TRP A 135 -8.65 7.14 13.34
N ARG A 136 -9.65 6.27 13.50
CA ARG A 136 -10.26 5.93 14.78
C ARG A 136 -10.46 4.42 14.83
N THR A 137 -9.99 3.78 15.90
CA THR A 137 -10.15 2.33 16.08
C THR A 137 -11.62 1.95 16.06
N GLY A 138 -11.97 0.88 15.35
CA GLY A 138 -13.35 0.38 15.26
C GLY A 138 -14.32 1.27 14.49
N MET A 139 -13.83 2.34 13.83
CA MET A 139 -14.69 3.23 13.04
C MET A 139 -15.34 2.48 11.90
N THR A 140 -16.63 2.73 11.69
CA THR A 140 -17.39 2.20 10.57
C THR A 140 -17.83 3.33 9.66
N MET A 141 -17.57 3.19 8.36
CA MET A 141 -17.95 4.11 7.31
C MET A 141 -18.89 3.42 6.33
N GLU A 142 -19.93 4.13 5.92
CA GLU A 142 -20.93 3.61 5.00
C GLU A 142 -20.87 4.37 3.69
N LEU A 143 -20.66 3.60 2.62
CA LEU A 143 -20.66 4.07 1.24
C LEU A 143 -21.84 3.42 0.54
N SER A 144 -22.51 4.18 -0.31
CA SER A 144 -23.68 3.76 -1.05
C SER A 144 -23.65 4.33 -2.46
N PRO A 145 -24.36 3.73 -3.42
CA PRO A 145 -24.47 4.28 -4.77
C PRO A 145 -24.93 5.75 -4.83
N THR A 146 -25.65 6.21 -3.80
CA THR A 146 -26.21 7.56 -3.74
C THR A 146 -25.25 8.61 -3.17
N ASN A 147 -24.13 8.21 -2.54
CA ASN A 147 -23.16 9.14 -1.94
C ASN A 147 -21.80 9.17 -2.64
N GLN A 148 -21.73 8.66 -3.87
CA GLN A 148 -20.51 8.62 -4.68
C GLN A 148 -19.99 10.01 -5.04
N ALA A 149 -18.67 10.15 -4.99
CA ALA A 149 -17.96 11.27 -5.59
C ALA A 149 -18.26 11.38 -7.11
N PRO A 150 -18.42 12.59 -7.67
CA PRO A 150 -18.47 12.76 -9.12
C PRO A 150 -17.23 12.16 -9.78
N PRO A 151 -17.37 11.43 -10.90
CA PRO A 151 -16.24 10.79 -11.57
C PRO A 151 -15.23 11.86 -11.98
N LEU A 152 -13.95 11.59 -11.74
CA LEU A 152 -12.88 12.44 -12.24
C LEU A 152 -12.94 12.46 -13.77
N ARG A 153 -13.29 13.61 -14.35
CA ARG A 153 -13.12 13.85 -15.79
C ARG A 153 -11.63 13.74 -16.11
N VAL A 154 -11.20 12.58 -16.59
CA VAL A 154 -9.90 12.45 -17.24
C VAL A 154 -9.99 13.32 -18.50
N LYS A 155 -9.42 14.52 -18.47
CA LYS A 155 -9.26 15.32 -19.70
C LYS A 155 -8.50 14.42 -20.67
N ALA A 156 -9.13 14.07 -21.79
CA ALA A 156 -8.50 13.29 -22.84
C ALA A 156 -7.16 13.95 -23.17
N ARG A 157 -6.07 13.23 -22.90
CA ARG A 157 -4.72 13.70 -23.25
C ARG A 157 -4.68 13.78 -24.76
N LYS A 158 -4.80 14.98 -25.34
CA LYS A 158 -4.53 15.20 -26.76
C LYS A 158 -3.09 14.77 -27.00
N ARG A 159 -2.90 13.59 -27.61
CA ARG A 159 -1.63 13.20 -28.21
C ARG A 159 -1.45 14.10 -29.43
N ASN A 160 -0.70 15.17 -29.27
CA ASN A 160 -0.14 15.88 -30.42
C ASN A 160 1.02 15.00 -30.91
N TYR A 161 0.82 14.31 -32.02
CA TYR A 161 1.89 13.80 -32.87
C TYR A 161 2.19 14.83 -33.95
#